data_AF-A0A354CI13-F1
#
_entry.id   AF-A0A354CI13-F1
#
_cell.length_a   1.000
_cell.length_b   1.000
_cell.length_c   1.000
_cell.angle_alpha   90.00
_cell.angle_beta   90.00
_cell.angle_gamma   90.00
#
_symmetry.space_group_name_H-M   'P 1'
#
loop_
_entity.id
_entity.type
_entity.pdbx_description
1 polymer ?
#
loop_
_entity_poly.entity_id
_entity_poly.type
_entity_poly.pdbx_seq_one_letter_code
_entity_poly.pdbx_strand_id
1 'polypeptide(L)'
;KTDVSIRVITDHIRSVTFMVSDGIMPSNEGRGYVLRRLLRRAARHGRLLGIEGKFLSKLCETVIEGSKDGYPELDEKKAFIFKVIDQEEDKFNKTIDQGLGILEQLEADLVKTGNKILSGADAFKLYDTYGFPLDL
;
A
#
# COMPACT_ATOMS: atom_id res chain seq x y z
N LYS A 1 14.57 11.17 -0.60
CA LYS A 1 13.56 10.15 -1.00
C LYS A 1 13.16 9.28 0.20
N THR A 2 14.12 8.63 0.87
CA THR A 2 13.89 7.81 2.07
C THR A 2 13.04 8.50 3.14
N ASP A 3 13.42 9.72 3.50
CA ASP A 3 12.76 10.52 4.53
C ASP A 3 11.30 10.88 4.19
N VAL A 4 11.01 11.07 2.90
CA VAL A 4 9.64 11.27 2.40
C VAL A 4 8.83 9.99 2.54
N SER A 5 9.39 8.84 2.14
CA SER A 5 8.71 7.54 2.27
C SER A 5 8.40 7.21 3.73
N ILE A 6 9.35 7.42 4.64
CA ILE A 6 9.14 7.18 6.08
C ILE A 6 7.98 8.03 6.59
N ARG A 7 7.98 9.35 6.31
CA ARG A 7 6.87 10.24 6.72
C ARG A 7 5.52 9.81 6.15
N VAL A 8 5.46 9.43 4.87
CA VAL A 8 4.22 8.97 4.23
C VAL A 8 3.71 7.69 4.89
N ILE A 9 4.60 6.71 5.13
CA ILE A 9 4.24 5.46 5.81
C ILE A 9 3.67 5.76 7.20
N THR A 10 4.39 6.55 8.02
CA THR A 10 4.00 6.86 9.39
C THR A 10 2.67 7.59 9.48
N ASP A 11 2.46 8.60 8.64
CA ASP A 11 1.21 9.36 8.62
C ASP A 11 0.01 8.50 8.17
N HIS A 12 0.19 7.73 7.09
CA HIS A 12 -0.90 6.94 6.53
C HIS A 12 -1.26 5.75 7.41
N ILE A 13 -0.29 5.07 8.04
CA ILE A 13 -0.61 3.96 8.94
C ILE A 13 -1.38 4.42 10.18
N ARG A 14 -1.09 5.62 10.71
CA ARG A 14 -1.91 6.21 11.78
C ARG A 14 -3.35 6.38 11.31
N SER A 15 -3.56 7.02 10.17
CA SER A 15 -4.90 7.26 9.62
C SER A 15 -5.66 5.94 9.39
N VAL A 16 -5.02 4.96 8.75
CA VAL A 16 -5.60 3.65 8.48
C VAL A 16 -5.98 2.92 9.76
N THR A 17 -5.12 2.94 10.80
CA THR A 17 -5.38 2.31 12.10
C THR A 17 -6.67 2.82 12.72
N PHE A 18 -6.83 4.15 12.81
CA PHE A 18 -8.03 4.78 13.36
C PHE A 18 -9.26 4.53 12.50
N MET A 19 -9.14 4.66 11.17
CA MET A 19 -10.27 4.40 10.26
C MET A 19 -10.82 2.97 10.40
N VAL A 20 -9.93 1.97 10.51
CA VAL A 20 -10.36 0.58 10.72
C VAL A 20 -10.97 0.39 12.11
N SER A 21 -10.42 1.02 13.15
CA SER A 21 -11.02 1.02 14.49
C SER A 21 -12.45 1.56 14.48
N ASP A 22 -12.72 2.59 13.69
CA ASP A 22 -14.06 3.17 13.47
C ASP A 22 -14.98 2.29 12.60
N GLY A 23 -14.54 1.10 12.21
CA GLY A 23 -15.32 0.13 11.44
C GLY A 23 -15.32 0.41 9.92
N ILE A 24 -14.46 1.29 9.42
CA ILE A 24 -14.32 1.52 7.99
C ILE A 24 -13.56 0.34 7.37
N MET A 25 -14.14 -0.25 6.32
CA MET A 25 -13.57 -1.38 5.59
C MET A 25 -13.05 -0.95 4.22
N PRO A 26 -11.95 -1.54 3.70
CA PRO A 26 -11.50 -1.28 2.33
C PRO A 26 -12.62 -1.55 1.31
N SER A 27 -12.91 -0.59 0.44
CA SER A 27 -13.94 -0.71 -0.61
C SER A 27 -13.56 0.06 -1.87
N ASN A 28 -14.42 -0.01 -2.91
CA ASN A 28 -14.21 0.70 -4.17
C ASN A 28 -14.80 2.12 -4.15
N GLU A 29 -15.46 2.55 -3.08
CA GLU A 29 -16.16 3.84 -3.02
C GLU A 29 -16.18 4.47 -1.61
N GLY A 30 -16.47 5.77 -1.54
CA GLY A 30 -16.63 6.50 -0.27
C GLY A 30 -15.43 6.39 0.67
N ARG A 31 -15.69 6.22 1.97
CA ARG A 31 -14.65 6.15 3.01
C ARG A 31 -13.74 4.93 2.87
N GLY A 32 -14.29 3.81 2.43
CA GLY A 32 -13.52 2.59 2.22
C GLY A 32 -12.53 2.68 1.06
N TYR A 33 -12.85 3.48 0.03
CA TYR A 33 -11.91 3.81 -1.04
C TYR A 33 -10.72 4.65 -0.54
N VAL A 34 -10.99 5.65 0.30
CA VAL A 34 -9.94 6.49 0.90
C VAL A 34 -9.01 5.64 1.77
N LEU A 35 -9.57 4.79 2.64
CA LEU A 35 -8.81 3.86 3.48
C LEU A 35 -7.89 2.98 2.63
N ARG A 36 -8.45 2.35 1.59
CA ARG A 36 -7.70 1.51 0.67
C ARG A 36 -6.53 2.28 0.04
N ARG A 37 -6.77 3.50 -0.45
CA ARG A 37 -5.75 4.32 -1.11
C ARG A 37 -4.61 4.69 -0.15
N LEU A 38 -4.91 5.05 1.10
CA LEU A 38 -3.91 5.37 2.12
C LEU A 38 -3.05 4.14 2.46
N LEU A 39 -3.69 2.99 2.71
CA LEU A 39 -2.99 1.73 3.03
C LEU A 39 -2.07 1.31 1.88
N ARG A 40 -2.58 1.27 0.64
CA ARG A 40 -1.78 0.90 -0.53
C ARG A 40 -0.62 1.87 -0.75
N ARG A 41 -0.83 3.18 -0.52
CA ARG A 41 0.26 4.15 -0.62
C ARG A 41 1.33 3.93 0.45
N ALA A 42 0.98 3.61 1.68
CA ALA A 42 1.95 3.24 2.71
C ALA A 42 2.74 1.98 2.31
N ALA A 43 2.05 0.91 1.90
CA ALA A 43 2.69 -0.33 1.44
C ALA A 43 3.63 -0.08 0.25
N ARG A 44 3.21 0.75 -0.71
CA ARG A 44 4.00 1.17 -1.87
C ARG A 44 5.30 1.86 -1.47
N HIS A 45 5.23 2.78 -0.51
CA HIS A 45 6.43 3.44 0.01
C HIS A 45 7.34 2.47 0.76
N GLY A 46 6.79 1.41 1.39
CA GLY A 46 7.59 0.31 1.93
C GLY A 46 8.38 -0.42 0.85
N ARG A 47 7.73 -0.76 -0.28
CA ARG A 47 8.40 -1.37 -1.44
C ARG A 47 9.50 -0.47 -2.02
N LEU A 48 9.27 0.83 -2.14
CA LEU A 48 10.30 1.80 -2.56
C LEU A 48 11.50 1.90 -1.60
N LEU A 49 11.34 1.45 -0.35
CA LEU A 49 12.41 1.34 0.64
C LEU A 49 13.07 -0.05 0.66
N GLY A 50 12.64 -0.98 -0.20
CA GLY A 50 13.13 -2.36 -0.25
C GLY A 50 12.53 -3.26 0.84
N ILE A 51 11.42 -2.88 1.47
CA ILE A 51 10.73 -3.74 2.43
C ILE A 51 9.89 -4.75 1.65
N GLU A 52 10.11 -6.03 1.91
CA GLU A 52 9.35 -7.13 1.30
C GLU A 52 8.30 -7.70 2.26
N GLY A 53 7.23 -8.23 1.69
CA GLY A 53 6.15 -8.85 2.45
C GLY A 53 5.28 -7.84 3.20
N LYS A 54 4.68 -8.30 4.31
CA LYS A 54 3.81 -7.48 5.16
C LYS A 54 4.60 -6.81 6.27
N PHE A 55 4.36 -5.51 6.46
CA PHE A 55 4.98 -4.76 7.54
C PHE A 55 4.04 -3.76 8.21
N LEU A 56 2.89 -3.45 7.60
CA LEU A 56 2.01 -2.40 8.10
C LEU A 56 1.34 -2.77 9.42
N SER A 57 0.96 -4.03 9.64
CA SER A 57 0.40 -4.48 10.93
C SER A 57 1.38 -4.33 12.09
N LYS A 58 2.67 -4.58 11.85
CA LYS A 58 3.72 -4.33 12.86
C LYS A 58 3.85 -2.84 13.20
N LEU A 59 3.71 -1.95 12.21
CA LEU A 59 3.70 -0.51 12.46
C LEU A 59 2.41 -0.05 13.15
N CYS A 60 1.28 -0.66 12.80
CA CYS A 60 -0.01 -0.44 13.46
C CYS A 60 0.08 -0.77 14.95
N GLU A 61 0.83 -1.81 15.35
CA GLU A 61 1.08 -2.10 16.76
C GLU A 61 1.67 -0.90 17.51
N THR A 62 2.70 -0.28 16.95
CA THR A 62 3.32 0.93 17.52
C THR A 62 2.33 2.09 17.62
N VAL A 63 1.43 2.25 16.63
CA VAL A 63 0.38 3.28 16.66
C VAL A 63 -0.57 3.02 17.82
N ILE A 64 -1.04 1.78 17.99
CA ILE A 64 -1.97 1.39 19.07
C ILE A 64 -1.32 1.63 20.43
N GLU A 65 -0.09 1.14 20.63
CA GLU A 65 0.63 1.31 21.89
C GLU A 65 0.83 2.78 22.25
N GLY A 66 1.13 3.65 21.28
CA GLY A 66 1.31 5.07 21.52
C GLY A 66 0.02 5.88 21.65
N SER A 67 -1.16 5.26 21.52
CA SER A 67 -2.45 5.98 21.51
C SER A 67 -3.54 5.37 22.40
N LYS A 68 -3.39 4.12 22.87
CA LYS A 68 -4.42 3.40 23.64
C LYS A 68 -4.84 4.09 24.94
N ASP A 69 -3.97 4.88 25.57
CA ASP A 69 -4.31 5.62 26.79
C ASP A 69 -5.42 6.66 26.55
N GLY A 70 -5.45 7.26 25.35
CA GLY A 70 -6.51 8.20 24.93
C GLY A 70 -7.61 7.56 24.10
N TYR A 71 -7.35 6.38 23.53
CA TYR A 71 -8.23 5.66 22.61
C TYR A 71 -8.23 4.14 22.90
N PRO A 72 -8.83 3.69 24.03
CA PRO A 72 -8.80 2.28 24.45
C PRO A 72 -9.36 1.32 23.41
N GLU A 73 -10.30 1.77 22.58
CA GLU A 73 -10.92 0.99 21.50
C GLU A 73 -9.90 0.46 20.48
N LEU A 74 -8.73 1.11 20.35
CA LEU A 74 -7.64 0.65 19.50
C LEU A 74 -7.08 -0.69 19.97
N ASP A 75 -6.92 -0.86 21.29
CA ASP A 75 -6.40 -2.09 21.87
C ASP A 75 -7.49 -3.18 21.88
N GLU A 76 -8.72 -2.82 22.25
CA GLU A 76 -9.88 -3.73 22.20
C GLU A 76 -10.11 -4.33 20.80
N LYS A 77 -9.89 -3.53 19.75
CA LYS A 77 -10.09 -3.94 18.35
C LYS A 77 -8.79 -4.35 17.65
N LYS A 78 -7.66 -4.46 18.36
CA LYS A 78 -6.32 -4.72 17.78
C LYS A 78 -6.30 -5.89 16.80
N ALA A 79 -6.88 -7.04 17.19
CA ALA A 79 -6.92 -8.23 16.34
C ALA A 79 -7.73 -8.01 15.04
N PHE A 80 -8.82 -7.26 15.11
CA PHE A 80 -9.62 -6.89 13.94
C PHE A 80 -8.86 -5.94 13.02
N ILE A 81 -8.25 -4.90 13.60
CA ILE A 81 -7.45 -3.93 12.85
C ILE A 81 -6.33 -4.61 12.07
N PHE A 82 -5.57 -5.49 12.74
CA PHE A 82 -4.47 -6.22 12.11
C PHE A 82 -4.97 -7.11 10.96
N LYS A 83 -6.07 -7.84 11.18
CA LYS A 83 -6.66 -8.69 10.16
C LYS A 83 -7.04 -7.91 8.90
N VAL A 84 -7.66 -6.75 9.05
CA VAL A 84 -8.08 -5.91 7.90
C VAL A 84 -6.86 -5.36 7.15
N ILE A 85 -5.87 -4.84 7.88
CA ILE A 85 -4.65 -4.27 7.29
C ILE A 85 -3.88 -5.35 6.54
N ASP A 86 -3.61 -6.50 7.17
CA ASP A 86 -2.90 -7.61 6.57
C ASP A 86 -3.59 -8.13 5.30
N GLN A 87 -4.92 -8.28 5.34
CA GLN A 87 -5.67 -8.77 4.18
C GLN A 87 -5.59 -7.83 2.98
N GLU A 88 -5.62 -6.52 3.21
CA GLU A 88 -5.50 -5.55 2.12
C GLU A 88 -4.05 -5.39 1.65
N GLU A 89 -3.07 -5.45 2.56
CA GLU A 89 -1.64 -5.44 2.20
C GLU A 89 -1.27 -6.68 1.38
N ASP A 90 -1.75 -7.88 1.75
CA ASP A 90 -1.55 -9.12 0.99
C ASP A 90 -2.17 -9.02 -0.41
N LYS A 91 -3.39 -8.48 -0.54
CA LYS A 91 -4.02 -8.25 -1.85
C LYS A 91 -3.19 -7.29 -2.70
N PHE A 92 -2.75 -6.19 -2.12
CA PHE A 92 -1.98 -5.19 -2.84
C PHE A 92 -0.60 -5.70 -3.27
N ASN A 93 0.10 -6.42 -2.39
CA ASN A 93 1.38 -7.04 -2.71
C ASN A 93 1.25 -7.97 -3.93
N LYS A 94 0.21 -8.83 -3.96
CA LYS A 94 -0.08 -9.66 -5.14
C LYS A 94 -0.34 -8.84 -6.40
N THR A 95 -1.04 -7.71 -6.28
CA THR A 95 -1.30 -6.82 -7.43
C THR A 95 -0.01 -6.17 -7.95
N ILE A 96 0.89 -5.72 -7.07
CA ILE A 96 2.19 -5.18 -7.47
C ILE A 96 3.06 -6.26 -8.12
N ASP A 97 3.12 -7.47 -7.55
CA ASP A 97 3.93 -8.56 -8.09
C ASP A 97 3.45 -8.95 -9.50
N GLN A 98 2.14 -8.91 -9.76
CA GLN A 98 1.59 -9.05 -11.12
C GLN A 98 2.01 -7.90 -12.04
N GLY A 99 2.00 -6.66 -11.54
CA GLY A 99 2.49 -5.49 -12.27
C GLY A 99 3.97 -5.60 -12.66
N LEU A 100 4.81 -6.13 -11.77
CA LEU A 100 6.23 -6.40 -12.04
C LEU A 100 6.39 -7.35 -13.23
N GLY A 101 5.67 -8.48 -13.22
CA GLY A 101 5.74 -9.45 -14.32
C GLY A 101 5.26 -8.89 -15.66
N ILE A 102 4.30 -7.96 -15.65
CA ILE A 102 3.85 -7.26 -16.87
C ILE A 102 4.91 -6.28 -17.35
N LEU A 103 5.54 -5.53 -16.44
CA LEU A 103 6.63 -4.62 -16.79
C LEU A 103 7.79 -5.37 -17.44
N GLU A 104 8.22 -6.51 -16.87
CA GLU A 104 9.28 -7.36 -17.44
C GLU A 104 8.97 -7.80 -18.88
N GLN A 105 7.72 -8.14 -19.17
CA GLN A 105 7.28 -8.50 -20.53
C GLN A 105 7.35 -7.31 -21.49
N LEU A 106 6.86 -6.15 -21.05
CA LEU A 106 6.89 -4.92 -21.83
C LEU A 106 8.33 -4.48 -22.13
N GLU A 107 9.23 -4.58 -21.15
CA GLU A 107 10.66 -4.30 -21.34
C GLU A 107 11.31 -5.25 -22.34
N ALA A 108 11.03 -6.55 -22.27
CA ALA A 108 11.55 -7.53 -23.22
C ALA A 108 11.11 -7.22 -24.66
N ASP A 109 9.87 -6.76 -24.86
CA ASP A 109 9.34 -6.42 -26.17
C ASP A 109 9.88 -5.07 -26.70
N LEU A 110 10.13 -4.10 -25.81
CA LEU A 110 10.84 -2.87 -26.16
C LEU A 110 12.26 -3.17 -26.67
N VAL A 111 12.99 -4.06 -25.97
CA VAL A 111 14.34 -4.49 -26.39
C VAL A 111 14.31 -5.16 -27.76
N LYS A 112 13.35 -6.07 -28.02
CA LYS A 112 13.21 -6.73 -29.34
C LYS A 112 12.91 -5.75 -30.46
N THR A 113 12.12 -4.72 -30.18
CA THR A 113 11.72 -3.71 -31.17
C THR A 113 12.72 -2.56 -31.32
N GLY A 114 13.78 -2.53 -30.50
CA GLY A 114 14.76 -1.44 -30.47
C GLY A 114 14.21 -0.14 -29.87
N ASN A 115 13.05 -0.18 -29.25
CA ASN A 115 12.42 0.96 -28.58
C ASN A 115 12.96 1.11 -27.15
N LYS A 116 12.95 2.35 -26.64
CA LYS A 116 13.43 2.68 -25.29
C LYS A 116 12.39 3.38 -24.41
N ILE A 117 11.18 3.59 -24.95
CA ILE A 117 10.14 4.37 -24.30
C ILE A 117 8.91 3.49 -24.17
N LEU A 118 8.48 3.27 -22.93
CA LEU A 118 7.21 2.63 -22.64
C LEU A 118 6.07 3.55 -23.05
N SER A 119 5.02 3.00 -23.66
CA SER A 119 3.88 3.81 -24.06
C SER A 119 3.18 4.39 -22.82
N GLY A 120 2.62 5.60 -22.96
CA GLY A 120 1.85 6.21 -21.87
C GLY A 120 0.64 5.37 -21.46
N ALA A 121 0.07 4.60 -22.40
CA ALA A 121 -1.05 3.70 -22.13
C ALA A 121 -0.62 2.52 -21.23
N ASP A 122 0.54 1.92 -21.49
CA ASP A 122 1.06 0.82 -20.67
C ASP A 122 1.49 1.31 -19.29
N ALA A 123 2.18 2.46 -19.22
CA ALA A 123 2.53 3.11 -17.97
C ALA A 123 1.29 3.46 -17.13
N PHE A 124 0.23 3.99 -17.78
CA PHE A 124 -1.03 4.28 -17.12
C PHE A 124 -1.71 3.01 -16.61
N LYS A 125 -1.70 1.92 -17.39
CA LYS A 125 -2.26 0.63 -16.98
C LYS A 125 -1.53 0.06 -15.75
N LEU A 126 -0.20 0.08 -15.74
CA LEU A 126 0.60 -0.34 -14.59
C LEU A 126 0.26 0.48 -13.34
N TYR A 127 0.17 1.80 -13.49
CA TYR A 127 -0.16 2.70 -12.38
C TYR A 127 -1.60 2.54 -11.86
N ASP A 128 -2.60 2.61 -12.74
CA ASP A 128 -4.02 2.65 -12.37
C ASP A 128 -4.56 1.27 -11.99
N THR A 129 -4.28 0.26 -12.81
CA THR A 129 -4.82 -1.10 -12.62
C THR A 129 -4.02 -1.88 -11.59
N TYR A 130 -2.68 -1.82 -11.67
CA TYR A 130 -1.81 -2.65 -10.83
C TYR A 130 -1.24 -1.89 -9.62
N GLY A 131 -1.53 -0.59 -9.49
CA GLY A 131 -0.99 0.23 -8.41
C GLY A 131 0.54 0.38 -8.45
N PHE A 132 1.13 0.10 -9.61
CA PHE A 132 2.58 0.10 -9.81
C PHE A 132 3.11 1.53 -9.69
N PRO A 133 4.17 1.78 -8.90
CA PRO A 133 4.69 3.13 -8.75
C PRO A 133 5.42 3.54 -10.03
N LEU A 134 5.17 4.76 -10.52
CA LEU A 134 5.95 5.31 -11.65
C LEU A 134 7.45 5.45 -11.34
N ASP A 135 7.80 5.44 -10.05
CA ASP A 135 9.17 5.65 -9.57
C ASP A 135 9.93 4.35 -9.28
N LEU A 136 9.28 3.19 -9.46
CA LEU A 136 9.84 1.86 -9.20
C LEU A 136 10.31 1.24 -10.52
#